data_AF-A0A817RHK9-F1
#
_entry.id   AF-A0A817RHK9-F1
#
_cell.length_a   1.000
_cell.length_b   1.000
_cell.length_c   1.000
_cell.angle_alpha   90.00
_cell.angle_beta   90.00
_cell.angle_gamma   90.00
#
_symmetry.space_group_name_H-M   'P 1'
#
loop_
_entity.id
_entity.type
_entity.pdbx_description
1 polymer ?
#
loop_
_entity_poly.entity_id
_entity_poly.type
_entity_poly.pdbx_seq_one_letter_code
_entity_poly.pdbx_strand_id
1 'polypeptide(L)'
;GRKNPQFNHKLWNVYDRVVATIPRSNNSVEGWHNAFANRVALNHPNIVKLSKKICREQSKFEVDMAKILQGHNIKTKKACYQKLD
;
A
#
# COMPACT_ATOMS: atom_id res chain seq x y z
N GLY A 1 2.88 26.45 -30.45
CA GLY A 1 1.85 25.54 -29.91
C GLY A 1 2.50 24.25 -29.43
N ARG A 2 1.96 23.62 -28.38
CA ARG A 2 2.50 22.36 -27.84
C ARG A 2 2.32 21.25 -28.89
N LYS A 3 3.40 20.53 -29.23
CA LYS A 3 3.35 19.41 -30.18
C LYS A 3 2.48 18.29 -29.60
N ASN A 4 1.70 17.64 -30.47
CA ASN A 4 0.92 16.48 -30.08
C ASN A 4 1.88 15.32 -29.68
N PRO A 5 1.51 14.53 -28.66
CA PRO A 5 2.35 13.43 -28.23
C PRO A 5 2.41 12.34 -29.31
N GLN A 6 3.59 11.72 -29.44
CA GLN A 6 3.84 10.67 -30.42
C GLN A 6 3.04 9.38 -30.13
N PHE A 7 2.67 9.17 -28.88
CA PHE A 7 1.89 8.02 -28.42
C PHE A 7 0.59 8.48 -27.77
N ASN A 8 -0.48 7.71 -27.99
CA ASN A 8 -1.78 7.97 -27.37
C ASN A 8 -1.62 7.98 -25.84
N HIS A 9 -2.25 8.97 -25.18
CA HIS A 9 -2.26 9.07 -23.73
C HIS A 9 -2.76 7.78 -23.06
N LYS A 10 -3.65 7.01 -23.69
CA LYS A 10 -4.12 5.72 -23.19
C LYS A 10 -3.01 4.68 -22.94
N LEU A 11 -1.85 4.83 -23.58
CA LEU A 11 -0.70 3.95 -23.40
C LEU A 11 0.20 4.38 -22.23
N TRP A 12 -0.08 5.50 -21.59
CA TRP A 12 0.77 5.99 -20.51
C TRP A 12 0.45 5.24 -19.22
N ASN A 13 1.47 4.75 -18.52
CA ASN A 13 1.33 4.07 -17.23
C ASN A 13 0.62 4.91 -16.14
N VAL A 14 0.48 6.23 -16.37
CA VAL A 14 -0.19 7.18 -15.48
C VAL A 14 -1.59 7.57 -15.95
N TYR A 15 -2.02 7.13 -17.14
CA TYR A 15 -3.26 7.55 -17.76
C TYR A 15 -4.46 7.31 -16.85
N ASP A 16 -4.66 6.06 -16.43
CA ASP A 16 -5.79 5.70 -15.57
C ASP A 16 -5.75 6.43 -14.23
N ARG A 17 -4.55 6.68 -13.71
CA ARG A 17 -4.35 7.45 -12.47
C ARG A 17 -4.79 8.90 -12.61
N VAL A 18 -4.45 9.53 -13.75
CA VAL A 18 -4.83 10.91 -14.06
C VAL A 18 -6.33 11.00 -14.28
N VAL A 19 -6.92 10.06 -15.03
CA VAL A 19 -8.37 9.99 -15.27
C VAL A 19 -9.13 9.80 -13.95
N ALA A 20 -8.66 8.93 -13.07
CA ALA A 20 -9.28 8.65 -11.78
C ALA A 20 -8.94 9.68 -10.68
N THR A 21 -8.17 10.73 -11.00
CA THR A 21 -7.73 11.77 -10.02
C THR A 21 -7.06 11.18 -8.78
N ILE A 22 -6.33 10.07 -8.95
CA ILE A 22 -5.66 9.39 -7.84
C ILE A 22 -4.32 10.10 -7.55
N PRO A 23 -3.95 10.31 -6.28
CA PRO A 23 -2.64 10.86 -5.92
C PRO A 23 -1.47 10.16 -6.60
N ARG A 24 -0.46 10.94 -7.00
CA ARG A 24 0.79 10.43 -7.58
C ARG A 24 1.63 9.66 -6.56
N SER A 25 1.54 10.02 -5.28
CA SER A 25 2.29 9.41 -4.19
C SER A 25 1.72 8.06 -3.79
N ASN A 26 2.59 7.05 -3.75
CA ASN A 26 2.35 5.68 -3.30
C ASN A 26 2.68 5.50 -1.80
N ASN A 27 2.73 6.58 -1.00
CA ASN A 27 3.18 6.57 0.40
C ASN A 27 2.49 5.48 1.26
N SER A 28 1.20 5.23 1.03
CA SER A 28 0.46 4.17 1.74
C SER A 28 0.99 2.78 1.42
N VAL A 29 1.32 2.53 0.16
CA VAL A 29 1.91 1.27 -0.33
C VAL A 29 3.33 1.11 0.18
N GLU A 30 4.14 2.17 0.14
CA GLU A 30 5.50 2.17 0.69
C GLU A 30 5.49 1.93 2.20
N GLY A 31 4.57 2.58 2.92
CA GLY A 31 4.36 2.36 4.35
C GLY A 31 3.97 0.91 4.66
N TRP A 32 3.10 0.33 3.83
CA TRP A 32 2.73 -1.08 3.96
C TRP A 32 3.91 -2.01 3.69
N HIS A 33 4.68 -1.79 2.62
CA HIS A 33 5.87 -2.58 2.31
C HIS A 33 6.92 -2.51 3.42
N ASN A 34 7.20 -1.32 3.95
CA ASN A 34 8.12 -1.16 5.07
C ASN A 34 7.63 -1.93 6.31
N ALA A 35 6.35 -1.79 6.65
CA ALA A 35 5.77 -2.50 7.79
C ALA A 35 5.79 -4.03 7.58
N PHE A 36 5.53 -4.51 6.36
CA PHE A 36 5.61 -5.92 5.99
C PHE A 36 7.04 -6.44 6.07
N ALA A 37 8.02 -5.73 5.50
CA ALA A 37 9.44 -6.09 5.57
C ALA A 37 9.91 -6.25 7.03
N ASN A 38 9.52 -5.32 7.90
CA ASN A 38 9.79 -5.40 9.34
C ASN A 38 9.12 -6.62 10.02
N ARG A 39 7.94 -7.06 9.57
CA ARG A 39 7.26 -8.27 10.10
C ARG A 39 7.81 -9.57 9.54
N VAL A 40 8.24 -9.56 8.28
CA VAL A 40 8.93 -10.70 7.66
C VAL A 40 10.26 -10.92 8.35
N ALA A 41 11.04 -9.85 8.56
CA ALA A 41 12.34 -9.84 9.24
C ALA A 41 13.33 -10.88 8.68
N LEU A 42 13.34 -11.03 7.35
CA LEU A 42 14.23 -11.94 6.63
C LEU A 42 14.81 -11.21 5.41
N ASN A 43 16.13 -11.22 5.26
CA ASN A 43 16.81 -10.55 4.14
C ASN A 43 16.66 -11.34 2.83
N HIS A 44 16.71 -12.68 2.91
CA HIS A 44 16.62 -13.57 1.74
C HIS A 44 15.70 -14.77 2.02
N PRO A 45 14.38 -14.57 2.10
CA PRO A 45 13.45 -15.67 2.28
C PRO A 45 13.40 -16.52 1.00
N ASN A 46 13.43 -17.85 1.16
CA ASN A 46 13.02 -18.73 0.07
C ASN A 46 11.51 -18.59 -0.18
N ILE A 47 11.05 -19.01 -1.37
CA ILE A 47 9.65 -18.85 -1.79
C ILE A 47 8.69 -19.44 -0.77
N VAL A 48 8.97 -20.62 -0.22
CA VAL A 48 8.11 -21.28 0.77
C VAL A 48 7.97 -20.46 2.05
N LYS A 49 9.08 -19.91 2.57
CA LYS A 49 9.09 -19.05 3.76
C LYS A 49 8.34 -17.75 3.49
N LEU A 50 8.53 -17.16 2.31
CA LEU A 50 7.82 -15.96 1.89
C LEU A 50 6.30 -16.21 1.80
N SER A 51 5.87 -17.27 1.12
CA SER A 51 4.46 -17.63 1.00
C SER A 51 3.81 -17.82 2.37
N LYS A 52 4.48 -18.51 3.31
CA LYS A 52 3.98 -18.65 4.69
C LYS A 52 3.80 -17.31 5.39
N LYS A 53 4.70 -16.34 5.18
CA LYS A 53 4.59 -15.00 5.75
C LYS A 53 3.45 -14.21 5.12
N ILE A 54 3.27 -14.31 3.79
CA ILE A 54 2.16 -13.68 3.07
C ILE A 54 0.82 -14.23 3.57
N CYS A 55 0.66 -15.55 3.67
CA CYS A 55 -0.57 -16.16 4.20
C CYS A 55 -0.90 -15.66 5.61
N ARG A 56 0.11 -15.55 6.49
CA ARG A 56 -0.09 -15.04 7.86
C ARG A 56 -0.56 -13.58 7.87
N GLU A 57 0.00 -12.75 7.01
CA GLU A 57 -0.39 -11.35 6.88
C GLU A 57 -1.81 -11.21 6.33
N GLN A 58 -2.18 -12.03 5.36
CA GLN A 58 -3.54 -12.11 4.83
C GLN A 58 -4.54 -12.49 5.92
N SER A 59 -4.27 -13.56 6.69
CA SER A 59 -5.15 -13.97 7.79
C SER A 59 -5.29 -12.88 8.86
N LYS A 60 -4.21 -12.15 9.16
CA LYS A 60 -4.27 -11.00 10.07
C LYS A 60 -5.17 -9.90 9.51
N PHE A 61 -5.02 -9.57 8.23
CA PHE A 61 -5.84 -8.56 7.57
C PHE A 61 -7.32 -8.93 7.60
N GLU A 62 -7.68 -10.19 7.35
CA GLU A 62 -9.06 -10.68 7.39
C GLU A 62 -9.67 -10.56 8.79
N VAL A 63 -8.91 -10.93 9.84
CA VAL A 63 -9.34 -10.76 11.23
C VAL A 63 -9.55 -9.28 11.57
N ASP A 64 -8.64 -8.42 11.12
CA ASP A 64 -8.73 -6.98 11.34
C ASP A 64 -9.94 -6.38 10.59
N MET A 65 -10.20 -6.79 9.34
CA MET A 65 -11.42 -6.40 8.62
C MET A 65 -12.68 -6.86 9.34
N ALA A 66 -12.74 -8.10 9.82
CA ALA A 66 -13.90 -8.62 10.55
C ALA A 66 -14.18 -7.78 11.80
N LYS A 67 -13.13 -7.35 12.52
CA LYS A 67 -13.26 -6.45 13.67
C LYS A 67 -13.82 -5.08 13.28
N ILE A 68 -13.32 -4.49 12.19
CA ILE A 68 -13.85 -3.20 11.69
C ILE A 68 -15.33 -3.33 11.35
N LEU A 69 -15.72 -4.40 10.65
CA LEU A 69 -17.12 -4.66 10.29
C LEU A 69 -18.02 -4.83 11.52
N GLN A 70 -17.48 -5.36 12.62
CA GLN A 70 -18.16 -5.46 13.91
C GLN A 70 -18.18 -4.12 14.70
N GLY A 71 -17.64 -3.04 14.13
CA GLY A 71 -17.57 -1.72 14.77
C GLY A 71 -16.43 -1.57 15.78
N HIS A 72 -15.52 -2.54 15.89
CA HIS A 72 -14.35 -2.41 16.74
C HIS A 72 -13.32 -1.45 16.11
N ASN A 73 -12.77 -0.56 16.94
CA ASN A 73 -11.72 0.36 16.53
C ASN A 73 -10.35 -0.34 16.57
N ILE A 74 -9.70 -0.52 15.41
CA ILE A 74 -8.33 -1.04 15.38
C ILE A 74 -7.39 0.08 15.81
N LYS A 75 -6.61 -0.17 16.86
CA LYS A 75 -5.58 0.77 17.32
C LYS A 75 -4.48 0.90 16.27
N THR A 76 -4.43 2.05 15.58
CA THR A 76 -3.27 2.45 14.78
C THR A 76 -2.23 3.14 15.68
N LYS A 77 -0.94 3.06 15.31
CA LYS A 77 0.11 3.81 16.02
C LYS A 77 -0.22 5.30 15.95
N LYS A 78 -0.14 6.00 17.09
CA LYS A 78 -0.34 7.46 17.15
C LYS A 78 0.66 8.15 16.22
N ALA A 79 0.20 9.14 15.46
CA ALA A 79 1.07 9.97 14.64
C ALA A 79 2.08 10.69 15.53
N CYS A 80 3.37 10.54 15.22
CA CYS A 80 4.47 11.29 15.84
C CYS A 80 4.87 12.45 14.91
N TYR A 81 3.88 13.22 14.46
CA TYR A 81 4.13 14.41 13.67
C TYR A 81 3.52 15.58 14.41
N GLN A 82 4.35 16.57 14.70
CA GLN A 82 3.91 17.84 15.24
C GLN A 82 3.16 18.57 14.11
N LYS A 83 1.89 18.90 14.34
CA LYS A 83 1.15 19.74 13.40
C LYS A 83 1.82 21.11 13.41
N LEU A 84 2.33 21.53 12.26
CA LEU A 84 2.69 22.93 12.06
C LEU A 84 1.39 23.65 11.74
N ASP A 85 0.97 24.55 12.62
CA ASP A 85 -0.20 25.43 12.45
C ASP A 85 0.00 26.38 11.27
#